data_AF-A0AAD4K496-F1
#
_entry.id   AF-A0AAD4K496-F1
#
_cell.length_a   1.000
_cell.length_b   1.000
_cell.length_c   1.000
_cell.angle_alpha   90.00
_cell.angle_beta   90.00
_cell.angle_gamma   90.00
#
_symmetry.space_group_name_H-M   'P 1'
#
loop_
_entity.id
_entity.type
_entity.pdbx_description
1 polymer ?
#
loop_
_entity_poly.entity_id
_entity_poly.type
_entity_poly.pdbx_seq_one_letter_code
_entity_poly.pdbx_strand_id
1 'polypeptide(L)'
;IDLTARQMCSIESAALHNPNFQVFVLFANPQRIDPQDKFVRIIRSYGNVHLRQLNVWRYVRNTPVEDWIIRDNKFISSFPTEHTSDLLRLLTLHRFGGIYMDMDVVVLRNMENLPLNYVGTELDSIIVNSVMSFDPTGIGHEVVEFFLREFQQHFNGNLYTFNGPIVIQRGLQRICGTKYVEEMMNNPKRCHGIRVLDSTAFYKLRALGYFFNPDLLNDALELTKNSYLTHSYHSSSYNCRSKPGSAYIKFAQDKCPKTYAVASQFF
;
A
#
# COMPACT_ATOMS: atom_id res chain seq x y z
N ILE A 1 -6.88 18.82 7.10
CA ILE A 1 -6.09 17.71 6.51
C ILE A 1 -6.72 17.41 5.18
N ASP A 2 -5.93 17.25 4.12
CA ASP A 2 -6.49 16.99 2.79
C ASP A 2 -6.55 15.48 2.54
N LEU A 3 -7.64 14.85 2.95
CA LEU A 3 -7.92 13.43 2.75
C LEU A 3 -9.32 13.26 2.17
N THR A 4 -9.44 12.37 1.18
CA THR A 4 -10.72 11.96 0.61
C THR A 4 -11.44 10.95 1.52
N ALA A 5 -12.74 10.74 1.27
CA ALA A 5 -13.51 9.72 1.99
C ALA A 5 -12.96 8.30 1.79
N ARG A 6 -12.45 7.98 0.59
CA ARG A 6 -11.82 6.68 0.30
C ARG A 6 -10.51 6.48 1.06
N GLN A 7 -9.65 7.50 1.08
CA GLN A 7 -8.40 7.46 1.85
C GLN A 7 -8.67 7.34 3.35
N MET A 8 -9.70 8.01 3.85
CA MET A 8 -10.15 7.86 5.23
C MET A 8 -10.66 6.45 5.53
N CYS A 9 -11.37 5.83 4.57
CA CYS A 9 -11.78 4.44 4.70
C CYS A 9 -10.58 3.48 4.76
N SER A 10 -9.52 3.75 4.01
CA SER A 10 -8.26 2.98 4.10
C SER A 10 -7.65 3.06 5.49
N ILE A 11 -7.55 4.27 6.06
CA ILE A 11 -7.01 4.48 7.42
C ILE A 11 -7.87 3.79 8.47
N GLU A 12 -9.20 4.02 8.42
CA GLU A 12 -10.12 3.48 9.41
C GLU A 12 -10.17 1.95 9.36
N SER A 13 -10.27 1.36 8.17
CA SER A 13 -10.32 -0.10 8.02
C SER A 13 -9.02 -0.75 8.51
N ALA A 14 -7.86 -0.16 8.23
CA ALA A 14 -6.59 -0.64 8.76
C ALA A 14 -6.56 -0.59 10.30
N ALA A 15 -7.00 0.52 10.90
CA ALA A 15 -7.01 0.70 12.35
C ALA A 15 -8.01 -0.21 13.06
N LEU A 16 -9.21 -0.34 12.51
CA LEU A 16 -10.31 -1.13 13.07
C LEU A 16 -9.99 -2.63 13.06
N HIS A 17 -9.41 -3.13 11.96
CA HIS A 17 -9.14 -4.56 11.81
C HIS A 17 -7.81 -5.01 12.43
N ASN A 18 -6.93 -4.09 12.80
CA ASN A 18 -5.63 -4.37 13.42
C ASN A 18 -5.44 -3.53 14.71
N PRO A 19 -6.24 -3.77 15.76
CA PRO A 19 -6.25 -2.95 16.97
C PRO A 19 -4.93 -2.97 17.77
N ASN A 20 -4.11 -4.01 17.62
CA ASN A 20 -2.80 -4.16 18.26
C ASN A 20 -1.66 -3.53 17.44
N PHE A 21 -1.88 -3.25 16.16
CA PHE A 21 -0.92 -2.53 15.32
C PHE A 21 -1.09 -1.02 15.44
N GLN A 22 0.03 -0.30 15.32
CA GLN A 22 0.03 1.15 15.19
C GLN A 22 -0.03 1.53 13.70
N VAL A 23 -1.03 2.32 13.32
CA VAL A 23 -1.26 2.81 11.96
C VAL A 23 -0.68 4.22 11.83
N PHE A 24 0.40 4.35 11.05
CA PHE A 24 1.02 5.64 10.77
C PHE A 24 0.60 6.17 9.40
N VAL A 25 -0.06 7.32 9.39
CA VAL A 25 -0.41 8.06 8.16
C VAL A 25 0.66 9.11 7.92
N LEU A 26 1.42 8.93 6.84
CA LEU A 26 2.60 9.75 6.54
C LEU A 26 2.28 10.80 5.47
N PHE A 27 2.58 12.05 5.78
CA PHE A 27 2.40 13.17 4.84
C PHE A 27 3.76 13.71 4.42
N ALA A 28 4.08 13.62 3.13
CA ALA A 28 5.31 14.20 2.57
C ALA A 28 5.27 15.74 2.48
N ASN A 29 4.07 16.31 2.45
CA ASN A 29 3.85 17.76 2.44
C ASN A 29 3.25 18.23 3.77
N PRO A 30 3.56 19.47 4.22
CA PRO A 30 2.95 20.05 5.40
C PRO A 30 1.42 20.00 5.33
N GLN A 31 0.79 19.53 6.40
CA GLN A 31 -0.66 19.45 6.52
C GLN A 31 -1.16 20.38 7.62
N ARG A 32 -2.22 21.13 7.34
CA ARG A 32 -2.98 21.82 8.39
C ARG A 32 -3.96 20.82 9.02
N ILE A 33 -3.71 20.47 10.27
CA ILE A 33 -4.60 19.61 11.06
C ILE A 33 -5.54 20.51 11.83
N ASP A 34 -6.78 20.61 11.36
CA ASP A 34 -7.86 21.30 12.08
C ASP A 34 -8.54 20.29 13.03
N PRO A 35 -8.50 20.50 14.36
CA PRO A 35 -9.20 19.63 15.32
C PRO A 35 -10.71 19.49 15.09
N GLN A 36 -11.34 20.47 14.43
CA GLN A 36 -12.78 20.46 14.14
C GLN A 36 -13.13 19.72 12.85
N ASP A 37 -12.13 19.40 12.02
CA ASP A 37 -12.35 18.65 10.80
C ASP A 37 -12.94 17.26 11.10
N LYS A 38 -13.99 16.89 10.35
CA LYS A 38 -14.75 15.66 10.58
C LYS A 38 -13.88 14.40 10.50
N PHE A 39 -12.90 14.37 9.61
CA PHE A 39 -11.99 13.25 9.43
C PHE A 39 -10.92 13.21 10.52
N VAL A 40 -10.42 14.37 10.95
CA VAL A 40 -9.52 14.47 12.10
C VAL A 40 -10.19 13.93 13.37
N ARG A 41 -11.46 14.23 13.61
CA ARG A 41 -12.21 13.67 14.75
C ARG A 41 -12.33 12.15 14.68
N ILE A 42 -12.56 11.59 13.50
CA ILE A 42 -12.63 10.13 13.31
C ILE A 42 -11.28 9.49 13.60
N ILE A 43 -10.20 10.00 13.00
CA ILE A 43 -8.83 9.51 13.25
C ILE A 43 -8.52 9.51 14.76
N ARG A 44 -8.81 10.61 15.46
CA ARG A 44 -8.56 10.73 16.90
C ARG A 44 -9.39 9.79 17.76
N SER A 45 -10.47 9.22 17.23
CA SER A 45 -11.27 8.22 17.93
C SER A 45 -10.65 6.82 17.92
N TYR A 46 -9.56 6.61 17.16
CA TYR A 46 -8.77 5.38 17.15
C TYR A 46 -7.46 5.61 17.89
N GLY A 47 -7.25 4.89 19.00
CA GLY A 47 -6.05 5.03 19.82
C GLY A 47 -4.76 4.57 19.15
N ASN A 48 -4.87 3.82 18.05
CA ASN A 48 -3.75 3.27 17.29
C ASN A 48 -3.45 4.02 15.99
N VAL A 49 -4.06 5.19 15.73
CA VAL A 49 -3.80 5.98 14.51
C VAL A 49 -2.95 7.21 14.79
N HIS A 50 -1.89 7.37 14.01
CA HIS A 50 -0.86 8.39 14.18
C HIS A 50 -0.63 9.16 12.89
N LEU A 51 -0.93 10.46 12.91
CA LEU A 51 -0.60 11.35 11.79
C LEU A 51 0.85 11.84 11.95
N ARG A 52 1.67 11.73 10.91
CA ARG A 52 3.07 12.19 10.91
C ARG A 52 3.38 12.94 9.64
N GLN A 53 4.04 14.10 9.79
CA GLN A 53 4.60 14.83 8.67
C GLN A 53 6.06 14.42 8.49
N LEU A 54 6.42 14.11 7.26
CA LEU A 54 7.77 13.71 6.89
C LEU A 54 8.55 14.90 6.36
N ASN A 55 9.83 14.92 6.70
CA ASN A 55 10.81 15.69 5.95
C ASN A 55 11.58 14.68 5.08
N VAL A 56 11.33 14.69 3.76
CA VAL A 56 11.91 13.71 2.82
C VAL A 56 13.44 13.70 2.90
N TRP A 57 14.08 14.87 3.00
CA TRP A 57 15.54 15.00 3.13
C TRP A 57 16.10 14.35 4.40
N ARG A 58 15.36 14.39 5.51
CA ARG A 58 15.72 13.66 6.73
C ARG A 58 15.44 12.16 6.59
N TYR A 59 14.39 11.82 5.85
CA TYR A 59 13.93 10.43 5.69
C TYR A 59 14.87 9.58 4.83
N VAL A 60 15.62 10.20 3.92
CA VAL A 60 16.64 9.53 3.10
C VAL A 60 17.98 9.33 3.80
N ARG A 61 18.21 9.97 4.96
CA ARG A 61 19.48 9.84 5.70
C ARG A 61 19.70 8.42 6.20
N ASN A 62 20.94 7.97 6.16
CA ASN A 62 21.42 6.62 6.49
C ASN A 62 20.71 5.53 5.68
N THR A 63 20.55 5.76 4.37
CA THR A 63 19.98 4.78 3.44
C THR A 63 20.81 4.72 2.16
N PRO A 64 20.71 3.64 1.35
CA PRO A 64 21.49 3.52 0.11
C PRO A 64 21.29 4.69 -0.88
N VAL A 65 20.13 5.34 -0.85
CA VAL A 65 19.75 6.43 -1.75
C VAL A 65 20.17 7.82 -1.26
N GLU A 66 20.78 7.94 -0.07
CA GLU A 66 21.08 9.24 0.55
C GLU A 66 21.90 10.16 -0.36
N ASP A 67 23.08 9.69 -0.79
CA ASP A 67 24.01 10.52 -1.57
C ASP A 67 23.43 10.84 -2.96
N TRP A 68 22.70 9.88 -3.55
CA TRP A 68 22.03 10.05 -4.83
C TRP A 68 20.95 11.15 -4.82
N ILE A 69 20.23 11.29 -3.70
CA ILE A 69 19.19 12.31 -3.55
C ILE A 69 19.78 13.63 -3.08
N ILE A 70 20.60 13.61 -2.03
CA ILE A 70 21.07 14.82 -1.35
C ILE A 70 22.22 15.49 -2.10
N ARG A 71 23.22 14.70 -2.55
CA ARG A 71 24.44 15.27 -3.15
C ARG A 71 24.34 15.39 -4.65
N ASP A 72 23.85 14.32 -5.29
CA ASP A 72 23.84 14.25 -6.75
C ASP A 72 22.63 14.95 -7.38
N ASN A 73 21.57 15.22 -6.60
CA ASN A 73 20.31 15.83 -7.05
C ASN A 73 19.72 15.12 -8.30
N LYS A 74 19.78 13.79 -8.34
CA LYS A 74 19.40 12.97 -9.51
C LYS A 74 17.96 12.43 -9.47
N PHE A 75 17.18 12.79 -8.45
CA PHE A 75 15.77 12.43 -8.35
C PHE A 75 14.90 13.40 -9.18
N ILE A 76 14.94 13.26 -10.51
CA ILE A 76 14.18 14.11 -11.44
C ILE A 76 13.10 13.26 -12.11
N SER A 77 11.83 13.66 -11.96
CA SER A 77 10.69 12.84 -12.38
C SER A 77 9.60 13.66 -13.07
N SER A 78 9.00 13.06 -14.11
CA SER A 78 7.76 13.52 -14.74
C SER A 78 6.50 13.11 -13.94
N PHE A 79 6.66 12.27 -12.91
CA PHE A 79 5.62 11.76 -12.00
C PHE A 79 6.08 11.94 -10.53
N PRO A 80 6.29 13.18 -10.08
CA PRO A 80 6.96 13.46 -8.81
C PRO A 80 6.19 12.92 -7.60
N THR A 81 4.86 12.94 -7.61
CA THR A 81 4.04 12.43 -6.50
C THR A 81 4.18 10.93 -6.37
N GLU A 82 4.02 10.20 -7.47
CA GLU A 82 4.03 8.75 -7.54
C GLU A 82 5.42 8.20 -7.24
N HIS A 83 6.46 8.74 -7.89
CA HIS A 83 7.83 8.28 -7.64
C HIS A 83 8.32 8.64 -6.24
N THR A 84 7.89 9.78 -5.68
CA THR A 84 8.18 10.09 -4.25
C THR A 84 7.47 9.09 -3.34
N SER A 85 6.23 8.70 -3.66
CA SER A 85 5.53 7.64 -2.92
C SER A 85 6.24 6.28 -3.04
N ASP A 86 6.71 5.91 -4.24
CA ASP A 86 7.48 4.67 -4.50
C ASP A 86 8.78 4.63 -3.67
N LEU A 87 9.44 5.77 -3.54
CA LEU A 87 10.62 5.90 -2.70
C LEU A 87 10.27 5.83 -1.21
N LEU A 88 9.26 6.60 -0.76
CA LEU A 88 8.91 6.70 0.66
C LEU A 88 8.40 5.39 1.24
N ARG A 89 7.71 4.54 0.46
CA ARG A 89 7.29 3.22 0.94
C ARG A 89 8.48 2.31 1.24
N LEU A 90 9.50 2.31 0.38
CA LEU A 90 10.74 1.55 0.60
C LEU A 90 11.54 2.12 1.77
N LEU A 91 11.69 3.44 1.86
CA LEU A 91 12.38 4.09 2.99
C LEU A 91 11.69 3.81 4.33
N THR A 92 10.36 3.77 4.34
CA THR A 92 9.58 3.48 5.56
C THR A 92 9.80 2.03 5.99
N LEU A 93 9.70 1.08 5.07
CA LEU A 93 9.94 -0.34 5.35
C LEU A 93 11.39 -0.60 5.76
N HIS A 94 12.37 0.07 5.15
CA HIS A 94 13.78 -0.02 5.55
C HIS A 94 13.97 0.47 6.99
N ARG A 95 13.31 1.56 7.36
CA ARG A 95 13.53 2.18 8.66
C ARG A 95 12.80 1.48 9.81
N PHE A 96 11.60 0.96 9.56
CA PHE A 96 10.69 0.50 10.61
C PHE A 96 10.17 -0.92 10.40
N GLY A 97 10.39 -1.53 9.23
CA GLY A 97 9.73 -2.77 8.85
C GLY A 97 8.20 -2.62 8.87
N GLY A 98 7.51 -3.72 9.20
CA GLY A 98 6.06 -3.73 9.37
C GLY A 98 5.33 -3.99 8.06
N ILE A 99 4.18 -3.32 7.86
CA ILE A 99 3.32 -3.46 6.67
C ILE A 99 3.08 -2.08 6.06
N TYR A 100 3.44 -1.93 4.79
CA TYR A 100 3.05 -0.80 3.97
C TYR A 100 1.75 -1.11 3.23
N MET A 101 0.88 -0.11 3.08
CA MET A 101 -0.37 -0.16 2.33
C MET A 101 -0.60 1.17 1.59
N ASP A 102 -1.05 1.10 0.35
CA ASP A 102 -1.53 2.26 -0.41
C ASP A 102 -2.81 2.85 0.21
N MET A 103 -3.09 4.12 -0.10
CA MET A 103 -4.22 4.88 0.47
C MET A 103 -5.54 4.67 -0.29
N ASP A 104 -5.65 3.61 -1.07
CA ASP A 104 -6.81 3.19 -1.84
C ASP A 104 -7.17 1.71 -1.62
N VAL A 105 -6.67 1.15 -0.50
CA VAL A 105 -7.07 -0.18 -0.01
C VAL A 105 -8.24 -0.09 0.96
N VAL A 106 -8.99 -1.19 1.11
CA VAL A 106 -9.91 -1.39 2.24
C VAL A 106 -9.55 -2.71 2.91
N VAL A 107 -9.14 -2.66 4.17
CA VAL A 107 -8.81 -3.85 4.95
C VAL A 107 -10.09 -4.58 5.32
N LEU A 108 -10.18 -5.85 4.96
CA LEU A 108 -11.39 -6.68 5.09
C LEU A 108 -11.35 -7.55 6.35
N ARG A 109 -10.15 -7.92 6.84
CA ARG A 109 -9.94 -8.73 8.04
C ARG A 109 -8.61 -8.42 8.73
N ASN A 110 -8.43 -8.95 9.94
CA ASN A 110 -7.19 -8.84 10.72
C ASN A 110 -5.98 -9.41 9.97
N MET A 111 -4.86 -8.68 10.02
CA MET A 111 -3.58 -9.03 9.41
C MET A 111 -2.47 -9.20 10.47
N GLU A 112 -2.80 -9.13 11.76
CA GLU A 112 -1.80 -9.15 12.85
C GLU A 112 -1.09 -10.50 12.98
N ASN A 113 -1.79 -11.58 12.60
CA ASN A 113 -1.25 -12.93 12.59
C ASN A 113 -0.61 -13.32 11.26
N LEU A 114 -0.62 -12.43 10.26
CA LEU A 114 0.10 -12.67 9.02
C LEU A 114 1.59 -12.44 9.30
N PRO A 115 2.47 -13.45 9.14
CA PRO A 115 3.89 -13.25 9.38
C PRO A 115 4.43 -12.12 8.50
N LEU A 116 5.54 -11.49 8.87
CA LEU A 116 6.18 -10.48 8.00
C LEU A 116 6.86 -11.14 6.79
N ASN A 117 7.56 -10.34 5.98
CA ASN A 117 8.34 -10.77 4.82
C ASN A 117 7.47 -11.32 3.69
N TYR A 118 6.61 -10.47 3.14
CA TYR A 118 5.79 -10.79 1.98
C TYR A 118 5.57 -9.62 1.03
N VAL A 119 5.29 -9.97 -0.22
CA VAL A 119 4.70 -9.10 -1.24
C VAL A 119 3.45 -9.77 -1.81
N GLY A 120 2.64 -9.04 -2.55
CA GLY A 120 1.46 -9.58 -3.22
C GLY A 120 1.52 -9.50 -4.74
N THR A 121 0.65 -10.28 -5.38
CA THR A 121 0.54 -10.31 -6.84
C THR A 121 -0.86 -9.92 -7.32
N GLU A 122 -0.96 -9.15 -8.40
CA GLU A 122 -2.26 -8.87 -9.04
C GLU A 122 -2.67 -9.98 -10.01
N LEU A 123 -1.68 -10.56 -10.65
CA LEU A 123 -1.76 -11.77 -11.46
C LEU A 123 -0.68 -12.69 -10.93
N ASP A 124 -0.84 -14.00 -11.08
CA ASP A 124 0.16 -15.00 -10.68
C ASP A 124 1.52 -14.85 -11.43
N SER A 125 1.66 -13.80 -12.25
CA SER A 125 2.85 -13.38 -12.98
C SER A 125 3.32 -11.93 -12.69
N ILE A 126 2.57 -11.12 -11.92
CA ILE A 126 2.85 -9.69 -11.71
C ILE A 126 2.88 -9.37 -10.21
N ILE A 127 4.07 -9.04 -9.72
CA ILE A 127 4.27 -8.56 -8.35
C ILE A 127 4.01 -7.06 -8.32
N VAL A 128 3.28 -6.61 -7.30
CA VAL A 128 2.96 -5.19 -7.09
C VAL A 128 3.41 -4.74 -5.71
N ASN A 129 3.37 -3.42 -5.50
CA ASN A 129 3.95 -2.80 -4.31
C ASN A 129 2.96 -1.92 -3.51
N SER A 130 1.67 -2.10 -3.76
CA SER A 130 0.59 -1.45 -3.02
C SER A 130 0.40 -2.02 -1.61
N VAL A 131 0.89 -3.25 -1.37
CA VAL A 131 0.95 -3.89 -0.05
C VAL A 131 2.23 -4.69 0.02
N MET A 132 3.05 -4.40 1.02
CA MET A 132 4.33 -5.09 1.24
C MET A 132 4.61 -5.17 2.73
N SER A 133 5.32 -6.21 3.16
CA SER A 133 5.72 -6.35 4.55
C SER A 133 7.10 -6.93 4.67
N PHE A 134 7.92 -6.33 5.54
CA PHE A 134 9.28 -6.78 5.79
C PHE A 134 9.63 -6.63 7.27
N ASP A 135 10.44 -7.54 7.77
CA ASP A 135 11.06 -7.42 9.07
C ASP A 135 12.00 -6.20 9.10
N PRO A 136 12.03 -5.40 10.19
CA PRO A 136 12.97 -4.28 10.32
C PRO A 136 14.44 -4.72 10.41
N THR A 137 14.72 -6.02 10.55
CA THR A 137 16.05 -6.60 10.68
C THR A 137 16.21 -7.86 9.83
N GLY A 138 17.44 -8.38 9.74
CA GLY A 138 17.75 -9.62 9.03
C GLY A 138 17.35 -9.58 7.55
N ILE A 139 16.88 -10.72 7.03
CA ILE A 139 16.61 -10.88 5.59
C ILE A 139 15.56 -9.90 5.05
N GLY A 140 14.56 -9.54 5.86
CA GLY A 140 13.54 -8.56 5.46
C GLY A 140 14.16 -7.20 5.16
N HIS A 141 14.98 -6.71 6.10
CA HIS A 141 15.70 -5.45 5.95
C HIS A 141 16.70 -5.49 4.79
N GLU A 142 17.48 -6.57 4.65
CA GLU A 142 18.44 -6.74 3.55
C GLU A 142 17.76 -6.68 2.17
N VAL A 143 16.58 -7.29 2.04
CA VAL A 143 15.79 -7.26 0.80
C VAL A 143 15.28 -5.85 0.49
N VAL A 144 14.80 -5.09 1.49
CA VAL A 144 14.39 -3.69 1.27
C VAL A 144 15.58 -2.80 0.93
N GLU A 145 16.73 -3.01 1.58
CA GLU A 145 17.97 -2.31 1.25
C GLU A 145 18.38 -2.59 -0.21
N PHE A 146 18.26 -3.84 -0.65
CA PHE A 146 18.48 -4.23 -2.03
C PHE A 146 17.50 -3.52 -2.98
N PHE A 147 16.20 -3.43 -2.65
CA PHE A 147 15.23 -2.67 -3.45
C PHE A 147 15.56 -1.18 -3.55
N LEU A 148 16.08 -0.55 -2.49
CA LEU A 148 16.53 0.84 -2.54
C LEU A 148 17.72 1.03 -3.50
N ARG A 149 18.66 0.08 -3.52
CA ARG A 149 19.78 0.07 -4.49
C ARG A 149 19.28 -0.13 -5.92
N GLU A 150 18.36 -1.07 -6.11
CA GLU A 150 17.70 -1.30 -7.41
C GLU A 150 16.92 -0.08 -7.89
N PHE A 151 16.24 0.62 -6.98
CA PHE A 151 15.55 1.87 -7.25
C PHE A 151 16.54 2.94 -7.74
N GLN A 152 17.64 3.15 -7.00
CA GLN A 152 18.68 4.12 -7.35
C GLN A 152 19.33 3.83 -8.71
N GLN A 153 19.79 2.59 -8.90
CA GLN A 153 20.59 2.20 -10.07
C GLN A 153 19.79 2.27 -11.37
N HIS A 154 18.50 1.99 -11.30
CA HIS A 154 17.63 1.86 -12.45
C HIS A 154 16.50 2.89 -12.43
N PHE A 155 16.65 3.99 -11.69
CA PHE A 155 15.63 5.03 -11.64
C PHE A 155 15.34 5.58 -13.05
N ASN A 156 14.06 5.63 -13.41
CA ASN A 156 13.61 6.25 -14.65
C ASN A 156 12.42 7.18 -14.39
N GLY A 157 12.70 8.48 -14.29
CA GLY A 157 11.69 9.50 -14.02
C GLY A 157 10.65 9.69 -15.12
N ASN A 158 10.84 9.11 -16.31
CA ASN A 158 9.93 9.26 -17.45
C ASN A 158 8.88 8.14 -17.56
N LEU A 159 8.99 7.10 -16.74
CA LEU A 159 8.09 5.94 -16.79
C LEU A 159 7.31 5.80 -15.48
N TYR A 160 5.98 5.86 -15.58
CA TYR A 160 5.08 5.90 -14.43
C TYR A 160 5.29 4.74 -13.45
N THR A 161 5.24 3.48 -13.90
CA THR A 161 5.33 2.28 -13.03
C THR A 161 6.75 1.77 -12.78
N PHE A 162 7.76 2.36 -13.42
CA PHE A 162 9.11 1.75 -13.49
C PHE A 162 9.85 1.74 -12.15
N ASN A 163 9.57 2.71 -11.30
CA ASN A 163 10.24 2.89 -10.02
C ASN A 163 9.50 2.24 -8.85
N GLY A 164 8.26 1.79 -9.07
CA GLY A 164 7.43 1.10 -8.08
C GLY A 164 7.42 -0.42 -8.30
N PRO A 165 6.32 -1.01 -8.82
CA PRO A 165 6.18 -2.46 -9.00
C PRO A 165 7.34 -3.14 -9.73
N ILE A 166 7.89 -2.48 -10.77
CA ILE A 166 8.97 -3.04 -11.58
C ILE A 166 10.28 -3.19 -10.77
N VAL A 167 10.56 -2.30 -9.82
CA VAL A 167 11.72 -2.43 -8.91
C VAL A 167 11.58 -3.68 -8.05
N ILE A 168 10.39 -3.89 -7.47
CA ILE A 168 10.14 -5.05 -6.59
C ILE A 168 10.21 -6.35 -7.36
N GLN A 169 9.56 -6.41 -8.53
CA GLN A 169 9.57 -7.59 -9.38
C GLN A 169 10.99 -7.94 -9.84
N ARG A 170 11.74 -6.97 -10.38
CA ARG A 170 13.13 -7.19 -10.80
C ARG A 170 14.01 -7.60 -9.62
N GLY A 171 13.82 -6.97 -8.47
CA GLY A 171 14.56 -7.27 -7.25
C GLY A 171 14.35 -8.73 -6.81
N LEU A 172 13.09 -9.17 -6.73
CA LEU A 172 12.76 -10.55 -6.39
C LEU A 172 13.21 -11.55 -7.44
N GLN A 173 13.18 -11.20 -8.72
CA GLN A 173 13.74 -12.07 -9.77
C GLN A 173 15.25 -12.32 -9.57
N ARG A 174 15.99 -11.31 -9.11
CA ARG A 174 17.42 -11.45 -8.76
C ARG A 174 17.61 -12.27 -7.49
N ILE A 175 16.90 -11.92 -6.42
CA ILE A 175 17.00 -12.59 -5.11
C ILE A 175 16.61 -14.07 -5.21
N CYS A 176 15.50 -14.39 -5.89
CA CYS A 176 14.99 -15.75 -6.03
C CYS A 176 15.64 -16.53 -7.18
N GLY A 177 16.50 -15.91 -8.01
CA GLY A 177 17.13 -16.58 -9.14
C GLY A 177 16.15 -17.23 -10.12
N THR A 178 15.03 -16.55 -10.41
CA THR A 178 14.02 -17.00 -11.38
C THR A 178 13.23 -15.83 -11.93
N LYS A 179 12.75 -15.95 -13.17
CA LYS A 179 11.84 -14.97 -13.78
C LYS A 179 10.36 -15.28 -13.53
N TYR A 180 10.07 -16.50 -13.09
CA TYR A 180 8.70 -17.01 -12.96
C TYR A 180 8.18 -16.74 -11.54
N VAL A 181 7.16 -15.88 -11.44
CA VAL A 181 6.53 -15.53 -10.17
C VAL A 181 5.88 -16.75 -9.50
N GLU A 182 5.33 -17.67 -10.29
CA GLU A 182 4.78 -18.94 -9.79
C GLU A 182 5.82 -19.76 -9.01
N GLU A 183 7.08 -19.82 -9.47
CA GLU A 183 8.15 -20.50 -8.73
C GLU A 183 8.46 -19.81 -7.39
N MET A 184 8.34 -18.47 -7.34
CA MET A 184 8.54 -17.70 -6.11
C MET A 184 7.41 -17.94 -5.10
N MET A 185 6.16 -18.03 -5.58
CA MET A 185 4.98 -18.32 -4.75
C MET A 185 5.06 -19.73 -4.15
N ASN A 186 5.40 -20.72 -4.98
CA ASN A 186 5.41 -22.13 -4.60
C ASN A 186 6.65 -22.54 -3.78
N ASN A 187 7.71 -21.72 -3.74
CA ASN A 187 8.93 -22.04 -3.01
C ASN A 187 9.56 -20.82 -2.30
N PRO A 188 9.01 -20.39 -1.14
CA PRO A 188 9.56 -19.27 -0.38
C PRO A 188 11.03 -19.43 0.02
N LYS A 189 11.54 -20.66 0.18
CA LYS A 189 12.97 -20.89 0.50
C LYS A 189 13.89 -20.39 -0.61
N ARG A 190 13.43 -20.46 -1.87
CA ARG A 190 14.13 -19.88 -3.02
C ARG A 190 14.34 -18.38 -2.88
N CYS A 191 13.37 -17.70 -2.27
CA CYS A 191 13.39 -16.27 -2.02
C CYS A 191 13.89 -15.94 -0.60
N HIS A 192 14.76 -16.78 -0.02
CA HIS A 192 15.30 -16.60 1.33
C HIS A 192 14.22 -16.44 2.43
N GLY A 193 13.05 -17.04 2.23
CA GLY A 193 11.92 -16.96 3.15
C GLY A 193 10.94 -15.81 2.88
N ILE A 194 11.21 -14.92 1.91
CA ILE A 194 10.23 -13.93 1.45
C ILE A 194 9.08 -14.67 0.75
N ARG A 195 7.84 -14.41 1.19
CA ARG A 195 6.63 -15.01 0.59
C ARG A 195 6.08 -14.11 -0.49
N VAL A 196 5.81 -14.70 -1.65
CA VAL A 196 5.00 -14.06 -2.70
C VAL A 196 3.58 -14.59 -2.54
N LEU A 197 2.65 -13.73 -2.13
CA LEU A 197 1.25 -14.09 -1.92
C LEU A 197 0.46 -13.88 -3.21
N ASP A 198 -0.40 -14.85 -3.52
CA ASP A 198 -1.25 -14.79 -4.72
C ASP A 198 -2.31 -13.67 -4.65
N SER A 199 -3.00 -13.47 -5.77
CA SER A 199 -4.03 -12.44 -5.90
C SER A 199 -5.20 -12.57 -4.92
N THR A 200 -5.47 -13.76 -4.36
CA THR A 200 -6.54 -13.96 -3.38
C THR A 200 -6.27 -13.24 -2.07
N ALA A 201 -5.00 -12.97 -1.73
CA ALA A 201 -4.64 -12.26 -0.50
C ALA A 201 -5.12 -10.81 -0.53
N PHE A 202 -4.91 -10.09 -1.63
CA PHE A 202 -5.03 -8.61 -1.66
C PHE A 202 -5.68 -8.02 -2.93
N TYR A 203 -5.66 -8.72 -4.06
CA TYR A 203 -5.95 -8.16 -5.39
C TYR A 203 -7.03 -8.95 -6.16
N LYS A 204 -7.96 -9.59 -5.43
CA LYS A 204 -8.93 -10.49 -6.06
C LYS A 204 -9.92 -9.77 -7.00
N LEU A 205 -10.23 -8.50 -6.70
CA LEU A 205 -11.09 -7.67 -7.55
C LEU A 205 -10.22 -6.75 -8.40
N ARG A 206 -10.15 -7.02 -9.70
CA ARG A 206 -9.29 -6.26 -10.64
C ARG A 206 -10.10 -5.38 -11.58
N ALA A 207 -11.28 -5.84 -11.99
CA ALA A 207 -12.18 -5.05 -12.81
C ALA A 207 -12.99 -4.10 -11.93
N LEU A 208 -12.98 -2.81 -12.26
CA LEU A 208 -13.72 -1.77 -11.52
C LEU A 208 -15.22 -2.06 -11.39
N GLY A 209 -15.78 -2.85 -12.32
CA GLY A 209 -17.16 -3.33 -12.25
C GLY A 209 -17.49 -4.04 -10.93
N TYR A 210 -16.58 -4.87 -10.40
CA TYR A 210 -16.82 -5.56 -9.12
C TYR A 210 -16.94 -4.60 -7.94
N PHE A 211 -16.28 -3.44 -8.00
CA PHE A 211 -16.37 -2.44 -6.94
C PHE A 211 -17.63 -1.60 -7.04
N PHE A 212 -17.99 -1.17 -8.26
CA PHE A 212 -18.93 -0.06 -8.46
C PHE A 212 -20.25 -0.46 -9.15
N ASN A 213 -20.37 -1.69 -9.66
CA ASN A 213 -21.63 -2.21 -10.23
C ASN A 213 -22.42 -3.00 -9.16
N PRO A 214 -23.64 -2.57 -8.78
CA PRO A 214 -24.49 -3.30 -7.84
C PRO A 214 -24.82 -4.73 -8.26
N ASP A 215 -24.91 -5.01 -9.57
CA ASP A 215 -25.24 -6.35 -10.08
C ASP A 215 -24.15 -7.38 -9.73
N LEU A 216 -22.92 -6.93 -9.47
CA LEU A 216 -21.78 -7.77 -9.13
C LEU A 216 -21.50 -7.85 -7.62
N LEU A 217 -22.39 -7.33 -6.77
CA LEU A 217 -22.18 -7.28 -5.32
C LEU A 217 -21.87 -8.67 -4.74
N ASN A 218 -22.74 -9.66 -4.99
CA ASN A 218 -22.61 -10.99 -4.39
C ASN A 218 -21.32 -11.69 -4.87
N ASP A 219 -21.00 -11.56 -6.16
CA ASP A 219 -19.75 -12.10 -6.72
C ASP A 219 -18.53 -11.44 -6.08
N ALA A 220 -18.53 -10.11 -5.93
CA ALA A 220 -17.43 -9.38 -5.31
C ALA A 220 -17.22 -9.80 -3.84
N LEU A 221 -18.30 -9.99 -3.08
CA LEU A 221 -18.24 -10.46 -1.69
C LEU A 221 -17.72 -11.90 -1.61
N GLU A 222 -18.20 -12.80 -2.47
CA GLU A 222 -17.77 -14.20 -2.49
C GLU A 222 -16.29 -14.32 -2.90
N LEU A 223 -15.86 -13.57 -3.91
CA LEU A 223 -14.47 -13.53 -4.36
C LEU A 223 -13.53 -13.05 -3.25
N THR A 224 -13.95 -12.03 -2.49
CA THR A 224 -13.13 -11.42 -1.43
C THR A 224 -13.29 -12.04 -0.05
N LYS A 225 -14.11 -13.10 0.08
CA LYS A 225 -14.40 -13.75 1.37
C LYS A 225 -13.17 -14.23 2.13
N ASN A 226 -12.06 -14.47 1.43
CA ASN A 226 -10.78 -14.91 1.99
C ASN A 226 -9.64 -13.87 1.86
N SER A 227 -9.89 -12.71 1.24
CA SER A 227 -8.89 -11.65 1.08
C SER A 227 -8.68 -10.84 2.35
N TYR A 228 -7.44 -10.46 2.63
CA TYR A 228 -7.09 -9.58 3.75
C TYR A 228 -7.53 -8.14 3.53
N LEU A 229 -7.41 -7.68 2.29
CA LEU A 229 -7.82 -6.36 1.84
C LEU A 229 -8.24 -6.42 0.37
N THR A 230 -8.81 -5.33 -0.10
CA THR A 230 -9.05 -5.08 -1.53
C THR A 230 -8.41 -3.76 -1.94
N HIS A 231 -7.91 -3.67 -3.17
CA HIS A 231 -7.24 -2.48 -3.71
C HIS A 231 -8.10 -1.88 -4.84
N SER A 232 -8.50 -0.61 -4.68
CA SER A 232 -9.48 0.02 -5.57
C SER A 232 -8.88 0.84 -6.72
N TYR A 233 -7.55 0.78 -6.91
CA TYR A 233 -6.83 1.36 -8.05
C TYR A 233 -7.14 2.84 -8.30
N HIS A 234 -6.66 3.72 -7.43
CA HIS A 234 -6.99 5.15 -7.40
C HIS A 234 -6.92 5.81 -8.78
N SER A 235 -5.85 5.58 -9.54
CA SER A 235 -5.68 6.16 -10.88
C SER A 235 -6.81 5.80 -11.86
N SER A 236 -7.34 4.59 -11.74
CA SER A 236 -8.43 4.07 -12.58
C SER A 236 -9.81 4.39 -12.00
N SER A 237 -9.93 4.54 -10.67
CA SER A 237 -11.22 4.71 -9.98
C SER A 237 -11.50 6.14 -9.53
N TYR A 238 -10.59 7.10 -9.75
CA TYR A 238 -10.70 8.49 -9.29
C TYR A 238 -12.04 9.14 -9.60
N ASN A 239 -12.55 8.95 -10.83
CA ASN A 239 -13.82 9.51 -11.29
C ASN A 239 -15.02 8.55 -11.14
N CYS A 240 -14.79 7.32 -10.67
CA CYS A 240 -15.89 6.38 -10.45
C CYS A 240 -16.68 6.84 -9.23
N ARG A 241 -18.01 6.93 -9.34
CA ARG A 241 -18.90 7.11 -8.18
C ARG A 241 -19.50 5.78 -7.79
N SER A 242 -19.53 5.47 -6.50
CA SER A 242 -20.08 4.20 -6.06
C SER A 242 -21.60 4.27 -6.06
N LYS A 243 -22.24 3.37 -6.82
CA LYS A 243 -23.71 3.28 -6.81
C LYS A 243 -24.17 2.64 -5.49
N PRO A 244 -25.31 3.06 -4.90
CA PRO A 244 -25.91 2.35 -3.79
C PRO A 244 -26.06 0.85 -4.11
N GLY A 245 -25.71 -0.01 -3.14
CA GLY A 245 -25.71 -1.47 -3.33
C GLY A 245 -24.49 -2.05 -4.05
N SER A 246 -23.49 -1.24 -4.40
CA SER A 246 -22.22 -1.75 -4.92
C SER A 246 -21.31 -2.33 -3.83
N ALA A 247 -20.37 -3.20 -4.21
CA ALA A 247 -19.47 -3.84 -3.26
C ALA A 247 -18.59 -2.82 -2.50
N TYR A 248 -18.15 -1.74 -3.16
CA TYR A 248 -17.37 -0.70 -2.49
C TYR A 248 -18.18 -0.01 -1.39
N ILE A 249 -19.47 0.28 -1.63
CA ILE A 249 -20.36 0.80 -0.56
C ILE A 249 -20.48 -0.21 0.58
N LYS A 250 -20.66 -1.49 0.27
CA LYS A 250 -20.77 -2.54 1.29
C LYS A 250 -19.50 -2.67 2.13
N PHE A 251 -18.32 -2.65 1.49
CA PHE A 251 -17.04 -2.61 2.18
C PHE A 251 -16.91 -1.36 3.04
N ALA A 252 -17.27 -0.18 2.53
CA ALA A 252 -17.17 1.05 3.29
C ALA A 252 -18.08 1.04 4.55
N GLN A 253 -19.31 0.57 4.40
CA GLN A 253 -20.25 0.42 5.52
C GLN A 253 -19.72 -0.52 6.61
N ASP A 254 -19.18 -1.67 6.21
CA ASP A 254 -18.79 -2.72 7.14
C ASP A 254 -17.38 -2.49 7.74
N LYS A 255 -16.47 -1.88 6.97
CA LYS A 255 -15.03 -1.83 7.27
C LYS A 255 -14.53 -0.44 7.66
N CYS A 256 -15.26 0.62 7.34
CA CYS A 256 -14.96 1.99 7.79
C CYS A 256 -16.23 2.75 8.21
N PRO A 257 -17.00 2.21 9.19
CA PRO A 257 -18.34 2.68 9.51
C PRO A 257 -18.41 4.16 9.95
N LYS A 258 -17.40 4.69 10.65
CA LYS A 258 -17.39 6.09 11.10
C LYS A 258 -17.17 7.04 9.92
N THR A 259 -16.26 6.71 9.01
CA THR A 259 -16.02 7.48 7.78
C THR A 259 -17.25 7.44 6.88
N TYR A 260 -17.83 6.26 6.68
CA TYR A 260 -19.05 6.11 5.90
C TYR A 260 -20.20 6.96 6.47
N ALA A 261 -20.39 6.96 7.80
CA ALA A 261 -21.45 7.73 8.44
C ALA A 261 -21.37 9.26 8.21
N VAL A 262 -20.17 9.82 8.01
CA VAL A 262 -19.99 11.29 7.84
C VAL A 262 -19.72 11.73 6.40
N ALA A 263 -19.50 10.78 5.50
CA ALA A 263 -19.02 11.04 4.15
C ALA A 263 -19.59 10.10 3.09
N SER A 264 -20.69 9.40 3.36
CA SER A 264 -21.33 8.44 2.43
C SER A 264 -21.57 8.98 1.02
N GLN A 265 -21.85 10.28 0.88
CA GLN A 265 -22.06 10.94 -0.41
C GLN A 265 -20.78 11.11 -1.26
N PHE A 266 -19.61 10.86 -0.69
CA PHE A 266 -18.29 11.01 -1.32
C PHE A 266 -17.65 9.67 -1.69
N PHE A 267 -18.38 8.56 -1.56
CA PHE A 267 -17.94 7.22 -1.93
C PHE A 267 -18.25 6.86 -3.40
#